data_AF-A0ABD4T3Y4-F1
#
_entry.id   AF-A0ABD4T3Y4-F1
#
_cell.length_a   1.000
_cell.length_b   1.000
_cell.length_c   1.000
_cell.angle_alpha   90.00
_cell.angle_beta   90.00
_cell.angle_gamma   90.00
#
_symmetry.space_group_name_H-M   'P 1'
#
loop_
_entity.id
_entity.type
_entity.pdbx_description
1 polymer ?
#
loop_
_entity_poly.entity_id
_entity_poly.type
_entity_poly.pdbx_seq_one_letter_code
_entity_poly.pdbx_strand_id
1 'polypeptide(L)'
;MLSSVAQQAKDLRQQLKAVFPLCKFRVRSSNYSMGSSIRVSWIDGPTVAEVDAIASGYESIRRDEGSGEILSGGNRYVHCERRFSIAVFEAAVMTVCRDWGVEPVPPVVCGPSEFSSPHIPHEVNPQRVGGGVKDLQWLVMDYLAERSFYPVQEVDEEGDRGGGGAGEAEVSVLKPGSPWNASAPHATAADLQAVEVVENHAKDGFELFFPGKPDPATRQLLRACGFRPGKKKSGDRSGQWFWYAKRTEGTTEFVLGLTG
;
A
#
# COMPACT_ATOMS: atom_id res chain seq x y z
N MET A 1 -17.04 35.12 7.54
CA MET A 1 -15.69 34.60 7.81
C MET A 1 -15.75 33.08 7.89
N LEU A 2 -14.81 32.38 7.25
CA LEU A 2 -14.63 30.93 7.46
C LEU A 2 -14.08 30.69 8.87
N SER A 3 -14.48 29.60 9.53
CA SER A 3 -13.81 29.18 10.76
C SER A 3 -12.35 28.83 10.45
N SER A 4 -11.44 28.97 11.43
CA SER A 4 -10.02 28.60 11.28
C SER A 4 -9.87 27.21 10.63
N VAL A 5 -10.67 26.23 11.05
CA VAL A 5 -10.64 24.85 10.55
C VAL A 5 -11.16 24.75 9.11
N ALA A 6 -12.18 25.53 8.74
CA ALA A 6 -12.68 25.56 7.38
C ALA A 6 -11.67 26.20 6.41
N GLN A 7 -10.87 27.17 6.88
CA GLN A 7 -9.75 27.71 6.10
C GLN A 7 -8.63 26.66 5.95
N GLN A 8 -8.23 26.00 7.03
CA GLN A 8 -7.24 24.91 6.98
C GLN A 8 -7.67 23.76 6.04
N ALA A 9 -8.94 23.37 6.06
CA ALA A 9 -9.47 22.38 5.13
C ALA A 9 -9.46 22.83 3.66
N LYS A 10 -9.62 24.14 3.41
CA LYS A 10 -9.49 24.72 2.07
C LYS A 10 -8.04 24.69 1.60
N ASP A 11 -7.10 25.07 2.45
CA ASP A 11 -5.68 25.10 2.15
C ASP A 11 -5.15 23.67 1.90
N LEU A 12 -5.53 22.71 2.75
CA LEU A 12 -5.23 21.28 2.55
C LEU A 12 -5.77 20.76 1.23
N ARG A 13 -7.01 21.11 0.85
CA ARG A 13 -7.56 20.72 -0.47
C ARG A 13 -6.72 21.28 -1.62
N GLN A 14 -6.25 22.53 -1.52
CA GLN A 14 -5.43 23.15 -2.55
C GLN A 14 -4.08 22.44 -2.67
N GLN A 15 -3.42 22.15 -1.56
CA GLN A 15 -2.14 21.44 -1.54
C GLN A 15 -2.27 20.03 -2.11
N LEU A 16 -3.30 19.27 -1.71
CA LEU A 16 -3.57 17.94 -2.27
C LEU A 16 -3.85 17.99 -3.77
N LYS A 17 -4.57 19.01 -4.25
CA LYS A 17 -4.81 19.19 -5.69
C LYS A 17 -3.54 19.57 -6.46
N ALA A 18 -2.61 20.28 -5.84
CA ALA A 18 -1.33 20.63 -6.47
C ALA A 18 -0.43 19.39 -6.63
N VAL A 19 -0.39 18.52 -5.60
CA VAL A 19 0.43 17.30 -5.63
C VAL A 19 -0.22 16.18 -6.46
N PHE A 20 -1.55 16.05 -6.38
CA PHE A 20 -2.30 15.00 -7.04
C PHE A 20 -3.42 15.58 -7.93
N PRO A 21 -3.08 16.32 -9.01
CA PRO A 21 -4.05 17.02 -9.85
C PRO A 21 -5.12 16.13 -10.50
N LEU A 22 -4.83 14.85 -10.73
CA LEU A 22 -5.73 13.89 -11.37
C LEU A 22 -6.66 13.19 -10.35
N CYS A 23 -6.44 13.42 -9.04
CA CYS A 23 -7.25 12.81 -7.99
C CYS A 23 -8.26 13.81 -7.41
N LYS A 24 -9.52 13.39 -7.31
CA LYS A 24 -10.59 14.22 -6.78
C LYS A 24 -10.74 14.01 -5.27
N PHE A 25 -10.22 14.94 -4.47
CA PHE A 25 -10.36 14.90 -3.01
C PHE A 25 -11.64 15.57 -2.48
N ARG A 26 -12.34 14.86 -1.61
CA ARG A 26 -13.43 15.35 -0.77
C ARG A 26 -12.89 15.70 0.62
N VAL A 27 -12.51 16.96 0.81
CA VAL A 27 -12.12 17.51 2.12
C VAL A 27 -13.33 18.16 2.82
N ARG A 28 -13.60 17.77 4.07
CA ARG A 28 -14.70 18.27 4.92
C ARG A 28 -14.18 18.60 6.30
N SER A 29 -14.51 19.79 6.81
CA SER A 29 -14.21 20.20 8.19
C SER A 29 -15.43 20.09 9.08
N SER A 30 -15.24 19.72 10.34
CA SER A 30 -16.26 19.71 11.39
C SER A 30 -15.73 20.41 12.64
N ASN A 31 -16.56 21.22 13.28
CA ASN A 31 -16.30 21.83 14.59
C ASN A 31 -17.27 21.24 15.61
N TYR A 32 -16.79 21.00 16.82
CA TYR A 32 -17.59 20.51 17.94
C TYR A 32 -17.04 21.10 19.26
N SER A 33 -17.80 20.97 20.35
CA SER A 33 -17.57 21.73 21.59
C SER A 33 -16.16 21.61 22.17
N MET A 34 -15.44 20.52 21.90
CA MET A 34 -14.11 20.24 22.44
C MET A 34 -13.02 20.11 21.38
N GLY A 35 -13.26 20.53 20.14
CA GLY A 35 -12.24 20.44 19.10
C GLY A 35 -12.78 20.53 17.68
N SER A 36 -11.95 20.04 16.76
CA SER A 36 -12.28 20.06 15.34
C SER A 36 -11.68 18.87 14.62
N SER A 37 -12.21 18.56 13.45
CA SER A 37 -11.64 17.54 12.59
C SER A 37 -11.73 17.92 11.12
N ILE A 38 -10.79 17.39 10.34
CA ILE A 38 -10.81 17.45 8.89
C ILE A 38 -10.82 16.01 8.37
N ARG A 39 -11.83 15.66 7.58
CA ARG A 39 -11.90 14.38 6.86
C ARG A 39 -11.52 14.59 5.41
N VAL A 40 -10.52 13.87 4.95
CA VAL A 40 -10.08 13.79 3.56
C VAL A 40 -10.46 12.43 3.01
N SER A 41 -11.30 12.40 1.98
CA SER A 41 -11.60 11.13 1.29
C SER A 41 -11.48 11.23 -0.23
N TRP A 42 -11.07 10.13 -0.85
CA TRP A 42 -10.89 9.99 -2.30
C TRP A 42 -11.11 8.55 -2.73
N ILE A 43 -11.18 8.33 -4.04
CA ILE A 43 -11.38 7.01 -4.66
C ILE A 43 -10.10 6.64 -5.41
N ASP A 44 -9.63 5.40 -5.22
CA ASP A 44 -8.43 4.83 -5.83
C ASP A 44 -7.21 5.73 -5.56
N GLY A 45 -6.57 6.29 -6.60
CA GLY A 45 -5.57 7.35 -6.46
C GLY A 45 -4.38 7.01 -5.54
N PRO A 46 -3.78 8.00 -4.84
CA PRO A 46 -2.61 7.76 -3.99
C PRO A 46 -2.97 6.91 -2.77
N THR A 47 -1.95 6.29 -2.18
CA THR A 47 -2.06 5.57 -0.90
C THR A 47 -2.44 6.51 0.23
N VAL A 48 -3.00 5.94 1.31
CA VAL A 48 -3.29 6.71 2.52
C VAL A 48 -2.01 7.31 3.08
N ALA A 49 -0.89 6.58 3.07
CA ALA A 49 0.38 7.06 3.59
C ALA A 49 0.91 8.29 2.82
N GLU A 50 0.82 8.30 1.49
CA GLU A 50 1.22 9.45 0.66
C GLU A 50 0.38 10.70 0.97
N VAL A 51 -0.93 10.54 1.17
CA VAL A 51 -1.82 11.65 1.50
C VAL A 51 -1.62 12.10 2.95
N ASP A 52 -1.41 11.17 3.88
CA ASP A 52 -1.23 11.44 5.30
C ASP A 52 0.07 12.20 5.59
N ALA A 53 1.12 11.94 4.80
CA ALA A 53 2.37 12.71 4.84
C ALA A 53 2.15 14.22 4.59
N ILE A 54 1.11 14.60 3.84
CA ILE A 54 0.72 16.00 3.62
C ILE A 54 -0.30 16.44 4.68
N ALA A 55 -1.31 15.60 4.94
CA ALA A 55 -2.47 15.95 5.74
C ALA A 55 -2.14 16.09 7.24
N SER A 56 -1.18 15.32 7.75
CA SER A 56 -0.72 15.39 9.15
C SER A 56 -0.18 16.77 9.55
N GLY A 57 0.34 17.56 8.60
CA GLY A 57 0.77 18.94 8.85
C GLY A 57 -0.36 19.90 9.25
N TYR A 58 -1.62 19.51 9.03
CA TYR A 58 -2.81 20.28 9.42
C TYR A 58 -3.39 19.82 10.77
N GLU A 59 -2.81 18.78 11.37
CA GLU A 59 -3.20 18.30 12.69
C GLU A 59 -2.67 19.23 13.79
N SER A 60 -3.39 19.34 14.91
CA SER A 60 -2.97 20.14 16.05
C SER A 60 -3.42 19.45 17.33
N ILE A 61 -2.51 18.73 17.98
CA ILE A 61 -2.77 18.00 19.22
C ILE A 61 -2.05 18.70 20.36
N ARG A 62 -2.80 19.10 21.40
CA ARG A 62 -2.24 19.65 22.63
C ARG A 62 -1.83 18.50 23.54
N ARG A 63 -0.62 18.58 24.09
CA ARG A 63 -0.08 17.57 25.02
C ARG A 63 0.43 18.24 26.28
N ASP A 64 0.35 17.51 27.39
CA ASP A 64 0.99 17.90 28.63
C ASP A 64 2.51 17.77 28.52
N GLU A 65 3.26 18.74 29.05
CA GLU A 65 4.72 18.79 28.92
C GLU A 65 5.42 17.77 29.83
N GLY A 66 4.80 17.37 30.95
CA GLY A 66 5.38 16.43 31.91
C GLY A 66 5.02 14.97 31.61
N SER A 67 3.76 14.69 31.29
CA SER A 67 3.25 13.32 31.05
C SER A 67 3.21 12.93 29.58
N GLY A 68 3.19 13.90 28.65
CA GLY A 68 2.99 13.65 27.21
C GLY A 68 1.55 13.26 26.82
N GLU A 69 0.64 13.21 27.80
CA GLU A 69 -0.77 12.87 27.59
C GLU A 69 -1.46 13.93 26.73
N ILE A 70 -2.44 13.50 25.93
CA ILE A 70 -3.23 14.41 25.10
C ILE A 70 -4.20 15.18 26.01
N LEU A 71 -4.09 16.50 26.00
CA LEU A 71 -4.97 17.38 26.76
C LEU A 71 -6.37 17.41 26.12
N SER A 72 -7.39 17.55 26.96
CA SER A 72 -8.76 17.72 26.49
C SER A 72 -8.98 19.13 25.94
N GLY A 73 -9.76 19.22 24.86
CA GLY A 73 -10.22 20.50 24.32
C GLY A 73 -9.26 21.18 23.33
N GLY A 74 -9.81 21.56 22.18
CA GLY A 74 -9.12 22.38 21.18
C GLY A 74 -8.21 21.60 20.24
N ASN A 75 -8.17 20.26 20.35
CA ASN A 75 -7.43 19.43 19.41
C ASN A 75 -8.10 19.45 18.03
N ARG A 76 -7.27 19.39 17.00
CA ARG A 76 -7.68 19.18 15.61
C ARG A 76 -7.12 17.87 15.12
N TYR A 77 -7.99 16.99 14.68
CA TYR A 77 -7.63 15.71 14.08
C TYR A 77 -7.80 15.75 12.57
N VAL A 78 -6.95 15.03 11.85
CA VAL A 78 -7.10 14.83 10.42
C VAL A 78 -7.28 13.34 10.14
N HIS A 79 -8.28 13.00 9.34
CA HIS A 79 -8.61 11.62 9.00
C HIS A 79 -8.57 11.43 7.50
N CYS A 80 -7.70 10.53 7.05
CA CYS A 80 -7.54 10.15 5.65
C CYS A 80 -8.26 8.83 5.37
N GLU A 81 -9.20 8.86 4.42
CA GLU A 81 -10.02 7.71 4.06
C GLU A 81 -9.97 7.48 2.55
N ARG A 82 -9.19 6.47 2.14
CA ARG A 82 -9.14 5.99 0.77
C ARG A 82 -10.23 4.95 0.55
N ARG A 83 -11.05 5.15 -0.48
CA ARG A 83 -12.04 4.18 -0.94
C ARG A 83 -11.62 3.60 -2.28
N PHE A 84 -12.17 2.45 -2.65
CA PHE A 84 -11.82 1.76 -3.88
C PHE A 84 -13.02 1.65 -4.80
N SER A 85 -12.79 1.82 -6.10
CA SER A 85 -13.77 1.44 -7.11
C SER A 85 -13.90 -0.07 -7.21
N ILE A 86 -15.03 -0.55 -7.71
CA ILE A 86 -15.25 -1.99 -7.90
C ILE A 86 -14.19 -2.60 -8.82
N ALA A 87 -13.83 -1.90 -9.91
CA ALA A 87 -12.86 -2.38 -10.88
C ALA A 87 -11.45 -2.55 -10.28
N VAL A 88 -10.99 -1.59 -9.48
CA VAL A 88 -9.69 -1.69 -8.78
C VAL A 88 -9.73 -2.81 -7.75
N PHE A 89 -10.84 -2.93 -7.01
CA PHE A 89 -10.99 -4.00 -6.02
C PHE A 89 -11.02 -5.38 -6.69
N GLU A 90 -11.78 -5.57 -7.77
CA GLU A 90 -11.80 -6.81 -8.57
C GLU A 90 -10.42 -7.15 -9.11
N ALA A 91 -9.68 -6.17 -9.65
CA ALA A 91 -8.31 -6.37 -10.11
C ALA A 91 -7.38 -6.82 -8.97
N ALA A 92 -7.57 -6.27 -7.77
CA ALA A 92 -6.84 -6.68 -6.58
C ALA A 92 -7.21 -8.12 -6.15
N VAL A 93 -8.50 -8.45 -6.12
CA VAL A 93 -8.98 -9.81 -5.82
C VAL A 93 -8.39 -10.81 -6.81
N MET A 94 -8.45 -10.54 -8.12
CA MET A 94 -7.88 -11.42 -9.15
C MET A 94 -6.36 -11.60 -8.97
N THR A 95 -5.65 -10.52 -8.64
CA THR A 95 -4.20 -10.58 -8.42
C THR A 95 -3.87 -11.41 -7.18
N VAL A 96 -4.55 -11.15 -6.05
CA VAL A 96 -4.33 -11.89 -4.81
C VAL A 96 -4.74 -13.36 -4.98
N CYS A 97 -5.87 -13.67 -5.61
CA CYS A 97 -6.27 -15.06 -5.84
C CYS A 97 -5.22 -15.82 -6.65
N ARG A 98 -4.67 -15.21 -7.69
CA ARG A 98 -3.58 -15.78 -8.49
C ARG A 98 -2.31 -16.02 -7.67
N ASP A 99 -1.89 -15.03 -6.90
CA ASP A 99 -0.68 -15.10 -6.07
C ASP A 99 -0.76 -16.19 -4.98
N TRP A 100 -1.99 -16.48 -4.54
CA TRP A 100 -2.27 -17.41 -3.46
C TRP A 100 -2.95 -18.72 -3.90
N GLY A 101 -3.12 -18.95 -5.21
CA GLY A 101 -3.72 -20.18 -5.77
C GLY A 101 -5.16 -20.43 -5.30
N VAL A 102 -5.94 -19.36 -5.13
CA VAL A 102 -7.34 -19.44 -4.69
C VAL A 102 -8.25 -19.55 -5.91
N GLU A 103 -8.90 -20.71 -6.05
CA GLU A 103 -9.90 -20.97 -7.09
C GLU A 103 -11.16 -21.62 -6.49
N PRO A 104 -12.37 -21.23 -6.93
CA PRO A 104 -12.65 -20.16 -7.89
C PRO A 104 -12.43 -18.76 -7.28
N VAL A 105 -12.19 -17.75 -8.13
CA VAL A 105 -12.11 -16.35 -7.69
C VAL A 105 -13.49 -15.93 -7.17
N PRO A 106 -13.62 -15.48 -5.91
CA PRO A 106 -14.91 -15.12 -5.36
C PRO A 106 -15.42 -13.81 -5.96
N PRO A 107 -16.75 -13.65 -6.10
CA PRO A 107 -17.33 -12.44 -6.64
C PRO A 107 -17.09 -11.25 -5.69
N VAL A 108 -16.92 -10.07 -6.28
CA VAL A 108 -16.92 -8.80 -5.56
C VAL A 108 -18.30 -8.20 -5.63
N VAL A 109 -18.80 -7.71 -4.50
CA VAL A 109 -20.07 -7.00 -4.42
C VAL A 109 -19.86 -5.60 -3.88
N CYS A 110 -20.75 -4.68 -4.26
CA CYS A 110 -20.82 -3.34 -3.71
C CYS A 110 -22.27 -3.07 -3.31
N GLY A 111 -22.47 -2.59 -2.09
CA GLY A 111 -23.81 -2.24 -1.61
C GLY A 111 -24.46 -1.12 -2.43
N PRO A 112 -25.79 -0.94 -2.35
CA PRO A 112 -26.53 0.00 -3.18
C PRO A 112 -26.25 1.48 -2.86
N SER A 113 -25.65 1.76 -1.70
CA SER A 113 -25.28 3.11 -1.29
C SER A 113 -23.99 3.56 -1.97
N GLU A 114 -23.91 4.84 -2.35
CA GLU A 114 -22.66 5.49 -2.79
C GLU A 114 -21.54 5.41 -1.73
N PHE A 115 -21.91 5.14 -0.46
CA PHE A 115 -20.99 4.96 0.66
C PHE A 115 -20.55 3.50 0.87
N SER A 116 -21.09 2.56 0.10
CA SER A 116 -20.70 1.15 0.21
C SER A 116 -19.29 0.94 -0.35
N SER A 117 -18.46 0.23 0.39
CA SER A 117 -17.16 -0.21 -0.12
C SER A 117 -17.31 -1.57 -0.81
N PRO A 118 -16.60 -1.80 -1.92
CA PRO A 118 -16.50 -3.12 -2.51
C PRO A 118 -15.95 -4.11 -1.48
N HIS A 119 -16.51 -5.32 -1.44
CA HIS A 119 -16.07 -6.38 -0.55
C HIS A 119 -16.35 -7.76 -1.15
N ILE A 120 -15.72 -8.77 -0.57
CA ILE A 120 -16.03 -10.17 -0.85
C ILE A 120 -17.11 -10.59 0.15
N PRO A 121 -18.27 -11.14 -0.27
CA PRO A 121 -19.29 -11.59 0.68
C PRO A 121 -18.71 -12.63 1.64
N HIS A 122 -19.12 -12.57 2.91
CA HIS A 122 -18.56 -13.40 3.96
C HIS A 122 -18.72 -14.90 3.66
N GLU A 123 -19.81 -15.29 3.00
CA GLU A 123 -20.15 -16.67 2.65
C GLU A 123 -19.18 -17.29 1.65
N VAL A 124 -18.52 -16.44 0.84
CA VAL A 124 -17.60 -16.85 -0.23
C VAL A 124 -16.18 -16.35 0.01
N ASN A 125 -15.89 -15.69 1.14
CA ASN A 125 -14.58 -15.17 1.50
C ASN A 125 -13.70 -16.31 2.07
N PRO A 126 -12.72 -16.84 1.31
CA PRO A 126 -11.92 -17.97 1.74
C PRO A 126 -11.10 -17.61 2.99
N GLN A 127 -11.17 -18.49 3.98
CA GLN A 127 -10.45 -18.34 5.25
C GLN A 127 -9.09 -19.04 5.16
N ARG A 128 -8.13 -18.56 5.97
CA ARG A 128 -6.79 -19.16 6.09
C ARG A 128 -6.04 -19.30 4.77
N VAL A 129 -6.22 -18.33 3.87
CA VAL A 129 -5.55 -18.30 2.56
C VAL A 129 -4.03 -18.32 2.78
N GLY A 130 -3.34 -19.17 2.02
CA GLY A 130 -1.89 -19.30 2.12
C GLY A 130 -1.36 -19.97 3.38
N GLY A 131 -2.19 -20.77 4.07
CA GLY A 131 -1.81 -21.45 5.32
C GLY A 131 -1.71 -20.51 6.53
N GLY A 132 -2.19 -19.28 6.39
CA GLY A 132 -2.15 -18.24 7.42
C GLY A 132 -3.42 -18.13 8.26
N VAL A 133 -3.51 -17.06 9.05
CA VAL A 133 -4.66 -16.70 9.90
C VAL A 133 -5.61 -15.71 9.23
N LYS A 134 -5.23 -15.20 8.06
CA LYS A 134 -5.95 -14.16 7.33
C LYS A 134 -6.92 -14.77 6.32
N ASP A 135 -8.05 -14.11 6.13
CA ASP A 135 -8.94 -14.37 5.02
C ASP A 135 -8.49 -13.64 3.75
N LEU A 136 -9.11 -13.97 2.62
CA LEU A 136 -8.78 -13.36 1.33
C LEU A 136 -9.02 -11.85 1.34
N GLN A 137 -10.14 -11.40 1.91
CA GLN A 137 -10.46 -9.97 1.97
C GLN A 137 -9.37 -9.18 2.69
N TRP A 138 -8.82 -9.72 3.79
CA TRP A 138 -7.69 -9.11 4.48
C TRP A 138 -6.47 -8.98 3.55
N LEU A 139 -6.11 -10.04 2.83
CA LEU A 139 -4.97 -10.02 1.92
C LEU A 139 -5.17 -9.00 0.78
N VAL A 140 -6.40 -8.86 0.29
CA VAL A 140 -6.77 -7.85 -0.70
C VAL A 140 -6.62 -6.45 -0.13
N MET A 141 -7.05 -6.22 1.10
CA MET A 141 -6.89 -4.92 1.76
C MET A 141 -5.41 -4.58 2.02
N ASP A 142 -4.59 -5.55 2.44
CA ASP A 142 -3.14 -5.37 2.57
C ASP A 142 -2.52 -4.98 1.23
N TYR A 143 -2.88 -5.68 0.14
CA TYR A 143 -2.41 -5.38 -1.21
C TYR A 143 -2.80 -3.97 -1.67
N LEU A 144 -4.05 -3.57 -1.41
CA LEU A 144 -4.57 -2.24 -1.77
C LEU A 144 -3.93 -1.13 -0.92
N ALA A 145 -3.63 -1.39 0.35
CA ALA A 145 -2.99 -0.42 1.24
C ALA A 145 -1.56 -0.08 0.81
N GLU A 146 -0.81 -1.08 0.33
CA GLU A 146 0.58 -0.91 -0.11
C GLU A 146 0.72 -0.35 -1.55
N ARG A 147 -0.38 -0.20 -2.30
CA ARG A 147 -0.33 0.19 -3.73
C ARG A 147 -0.98 1.53 -4.03
N SER A 148 -0.21 2.42 -4.64
CA SER A 148 -0.73 3.63 -5.27
C SER A 148 -1.33 3.28 -6.63
N PHE A 149 -2.50 3.84 -6.93
CA PHE A 149 -3.13 3.80 -8.26
C PHE A 149 -3.12 5.18 -8.92
N TYR A 150 -2.32 6.10 -8.38
CA TYR A 150 -2.15 7.42 -8.94
C TYR A 150 -1.09 7.39 -10.05
N PRO A 151 -1.37 7.92 -11.25
CA PRO A 151 -0.36 8.01 -12.30
C PRO A 151 0.74 8.99 -11.86
N VAL A 152 1.98 8.54 -11.87
CA VAL A 152 3.15 9.41 -11.68
C VAL A 152 3.21 10.32 -12.91
N GLN A 153 3.22 11.64 -12.72
CA GLN A 153 3.63 12.53 -13.80
C GLN A 153 5.12 12.32 -13.99
N GLU A 154 5.51 11.77 -15.14
CA GLU A 154 6.90 11.84 -15.59
C GLU A 154 7.22 13.33 -15.67
N VAL A 155 8.08 13.79 -14.76
CA VAL A 155 8.65 15.12 -14.89
C VAL A 155 9.69 14.96 -15.98
N ASP A 156 9.34 15.34 -17.20
CA ASP A 156 10.33 15.55 -18.23
C ASP A 156 11.32 16.59 -17.65
N GLU A 157 12.53 16.14 -17.30
CA GLU A 157 13.67 17.04 -17.09
C GLU A 157 14.05 17.62 -18.46
N GLU A 158 13.17 18.49 -18.98
CA GLU A 158 13.46 19.23 -20.19
C GLU A 158 14.28 20.44 -19.80
N GLY A 159 15.59 20.28 -20.00
CA GLY A 159 16.56 21.36 -19.91
C GLY A 159 16.16 22.52 -20.83
N ASP A 160 16.23 23.72 -20.25
CA ASP A 160 16.51 25.00 -20.89
C ASP A 160 16.54 25.02 -22.43
N ARG A 161 15.48 25.55 -23.06
CA ARG A 161 15.54 26.62 -24.07
C ARG A 161 14.15 27.05 -24.53
N GLY A 162 13.98 28.37 -24.70
CA GLY A 162 12.70 29.02 -24.92
C GLY A 162 12.04 28.80 -26.28
N GLY A 163 10.78 29.25 -26.36
CA GLY A 163 10.07 29.49 -27.62
C GLY A 163 8.59 29.11 -27.53
N GLY A 164 7.70 30.09 -27.72
CA GLY A 164 6.25 29.90 -27.59
C GLY A 164 5.60 29.23 -28.80
N GLY A 165 4.36 28.78 -28.62
CA GLY A 165 3.53 28.27 -29.71
C GLY A 165 2.33 27.50 -29.19
N ALA A 166 1.13 28.03 -29.38
CA ALA A 166 -0.13 27.37 -29.07
C ALA A 166 -0.39 26.19 -30.02
N GLY A 167 -0.82 25.05 -29.48
CA GLY A 167 -1.23 23.87 -30.24
C GLY A 167 -2.00 22.90 -29.35
N GLU A 168 -3.13 22.42 -29.85
CA GLU A 168 -4.15 21.64 -29.17
C GLU A 168 -3.63 20.32 -28.57
N ALA A 169 -4.06 20.01 -27.34
CA ALA A 169 -3.75 18.75 -26.68
C ALA A 169 -4.65 17.63 -27.22
N GLU A 170 -4.09 16.83 -28.13
CA GLU A 170 -4.63 15.51 -28.48
C GLU A 170 -4.53 14.59 -27.26
N VAL A 171 -5.67 14.04 -26.82
CA VAL A 171 -5.74 13.03 -25.77
C VAL A 171 -5.28 11.70 -26.37
N SER A 172 -4.00 11.37 -26.21
CA SER A 172 -3.46 10.08 -26.60
C SER A 172 -3.94 8.98 -25.65
N VAL A 173 -4.88 8.16 -26.13
CA VAL A 173 -5.28 6.90 -25.52
C VAL A 173 -4.09 5.94 -25.54
N LEU A 174 -3.54 5.57 -24.36
CA LEU A 174 -2.46 4.57 -24.28
C LEU A 174 -2.88 3.29 -23.56
N LYS A 175 -2.37 2.19 -24.13
CA LYS A 175 -2.82 0.80 -24.08
C LYS A 175 -2.30 0.05 -22.84
N PRO A 176 -2.98 -1.02 -22.41
CA PRO A 176 -2.52 -1.86 -21.31
C PRO A 176 -1.33 -2.72 -21.73
N GLY A 177 -0.21 -2.59 -21.00
CA GLY A 177 0.97 -3.46 -21.11
C GLY A 177 2.24 -2.70 -21.49
N SER A 178 2.97 -2.20 -20.48
CA SER A 178 4.41 -1.92 -20.56
C SER A 178 5.01 -1.77 -19.14
N PRO A 179 6.34 -2.03 -19.01
CA PRO A 179 6.96 -2.49 -17.77
C PRO A 179 7.33 -1.33 -16.85
N TRP A 180 6.99 -1.47 -15.57
CA TRP A 180 7.10 -0.38 -14.59
C TRP A 180 8.52 -0.28 -14.04
N ASN A 181 9.07 0.95 -14.09
CA ASN A 181 10.45 1.26 -13.76
C ASN A 181 10.63 1.51 -12.26
N ALA A 182 11.53 0.70 -11.70
CA ALA A 182 12.43 0.93 -10.60
C ALA A 182 12.61 2.39 -10.12
N SER A 183 12.00 2.77 -8.98
CA SER A 183 12.51 3.80 -8.05
C SER A 183 11.67 3.87 -6.77
N ALA A 184 11.54 2.74 -6.08
CA ALA A 184 11.57 2.73 -4.61
C ALA A 184 13.03 2.44 -4.22
N PRO A 185 13.53 2.76 -3.01
CA PRO A 185 14.85 2.28 -2.60
C PRO A 185 14.82 0.75 -2.71
N HIS A 186 15.41 0.25 -3.79
CA HIS A 186 15.59 -1.17 -4.02
C HIS A 186 16.41 -1.66 -2.83
N ALA A 187 16.12 -2.87 -2.32
CA ALA A 187 17.15 -3.64 -1.67
C ALA A 187 18.40 -3.50 -2.54
N THR A 188 19.44 -2.90 -1.96
CA THR A 188 20.73 -2.95 -2.63
C THR A 188 21.12 -4.42 -2.72
N ALA A 189 21.92 -4.81 -3.71
CA ALA A 189 22.47 -6.17 -3.75
C ALA A 189 23.10 -6.59 -2.39
N ALA A 190 23.53 -5.61 -1.58
CA ALA A 190 24.04 -5.79 -0.22
C ALA A 190 22.98 -6.30 0.80
N ASP A 191 21.69 -5.96 0.66
CA ASP A 191 20.64 -6.44 1.58
C ASP A 191 20.26 -7.91 1.33
N LEU A 192 20.47 -8.38 0.10
CA LEU A 192 20.30 -9.79 -0.29
C LEU A 192 21.49 -10.66 0.12
N GLN A 193 22.70 -10.09 0.20
CA GLN A 193 23.92 -10.80 0.63
C GLN A 193 23.96 -11.10 2.14
N ALA A 194 23.17 -10.40 2.96
CA ALA A 194 23.04 -10.67 4.40
C ALA A 194 21.95 -11.71 4.73
N VAL A 195 21.29 -12.29 3.72
CA VAL A 195 20.27 -13.34 3.90
C VAL A 195 20.94 -14.63 4.32
N GLU A 196 20.52 -15.15 5.47
CA GLU A 196 20.91 -16.48 5.87
C GLU A 196 20.00 -17.50 5.16
N VAL A 197 20.63 -18.41 4.40
CA VAL A 197 19.94 -19.51 3.72
C VAL A 197 20.13 -20.79 4.53
N VAL A 198 19.03 -21.45 4.88
CA VAL A 198 19.03 -22.76 5.54
C VAL A 198 18.31 -23.78 4.67
N GLU A 199 18.99 -24.87 4.35
CA GLU A 199 18.36 -26.01 3.69
C GLU A 199 17.54 -26.83 4.70
N ASN A 200 16.23 -26.95 4.46
CA ASN A 200 15.34 -27.76 5.26
C ASN A 200 15.11 -29.11 4.56
N HIS A 201 16.00 -30.07 4.80
CA HIS A 201 15.89 -31.43 4.23
C HIS A 201 14.63 -32.17 4.65
N ALA A 202 14.12 -31.92 5.87
CA ALA A 202 12.92 -32.60 6.37
C ALA A 202 11.64 -32.17 5.63
N LYS A 203 11.61 -30.96 5.06
CA LYS A 203 10.48 -30.43 4.28
C LYS A 203 10.77 -30.31 2.79
N ASP A 204 11.97 -30.71 2.37
CA ASP A 204 12.49 -30.58 1.02
C ASP A 204 12.36 -29.16 0.46
N GLY A 205 13.05 -28.21 1.11
CA GLY A 205 12.97 -26.81 0.73
C GLY A 205 14.05 -25.93 1.34
N PHE A 206 13.91 -24.64 1.11
CA PHE A 206 14.81 -23.60 1.59
C PHE A 206 14.09 -22.67 2.56
N GLU A 207 14.79 -22.25 3.62
CA GLU A 207 14.36 -21.22 4.55
C GLU A 207 15.32 -20.03 4.46
N LEU A 208 14.80 -18.83 4.20
CA LEU A 208 15.56 -17.59 4.15
C LEU A 208 15.27 -16.76 5.40
N PHE A 209 16.30 -16.35 6.11
CA PHE A 209 16.20 -15.47 7.26
C PHE A 209 16.86 -14.14 6.93
N PHE A 210 16.08 -13.07 7.08
CA PHE A 210 16.54 -11.71 6.87
C PHE A 210 16.87 -11.07 8.23
N PRO A 211 17.92 -10.24 8.32
CA PRO A 211 18.27 -9.54 9.55
C PRO A 211 17.20 -8.51 9.97
N GLY A 212 16.36 -8.09 9.03
CA GLY A 212 15.22 -7.19 9.23
C GLY A 212 14.04 -7.56 8.34
N LYS A 213 12.96 -6.77 8.41
CA LYS A 213 11.81 -6.94 7.52
C LYS A 213 12.24 -6.56 6.09
N PRO A 214 12.13 -7.47 5.09
CA PRO A 214 12.48 -7.13 3.71
C PRO A 214 11.58 -6.01 3.18
N ASP A 215 12.13 -5.15 2.32
CA ASP A 215 11.38 -4.09 1.67
C ASP A 215 10.28 -4.68 0.73
N PRO A 216 9.29 -3.89 0.31
CA PRO A 216 8.19 -4.37 -0.52
C PRO A 216 8.62 -5.05 -1.84
N ALA A 217 9.66 -4.55 -2.51
CA ALA A 217 10.13 -5.10 -3.78
C ALA A 217 10.77 -6.48 -3.56
N THR A 218 11.60 -6.62 -2.52
CA THR A 218 12.18 -7.91 -2.12
C THR A 218 11.09 -8.92 -1.75
N ARG A 219 10.08 -8.49 -0.98
CA ARG A 219 8.92 -9.35 -0.65
C ARG A 219 8.17 -9.81 -1.90
N GLN A 220 8.02 -8.95 -2.91
CA GLN A 220 7.36 -9.29 -4.16
C GLN A 220 8.19 -10.29 -4.98
N LEU A 221 9.51 -10.07 -5.07
CA LEU A 221 10.44 -10.99 -5.73
C LEU A 221 10.40 -12.38 -5.08
N LEU A 222 10.51 -12.46 -3.75
CA LEU A 222 10.40 -13.70 -2.99
C LEU A 222 9.11 -14.45 -3.31
N ARG A 223 7.96 -13.74 -3.34
CA ARG A 223 6.67 -14.34 -3.67
C ARG A 223 6.63 -14.89 -5.10
N ALA A 224 7.18 -14.14 -6.05
CA ALA A 224 7.29 -14.55 -7.46
C ALA A 224 8.15 -15.80 -7.60
N CYS A 225 9.20 -15.93 -6.78
CA CYS A 225 10.06 -17.12 -6.72
C CYS A 225 9.50 -18.25 -5.83
N GLY A 226 8.24 -18.18 -5.42
CA GLY A 226 7.57 -19.25 -4.66
C GLY A 226 7.84 -19.25 -3.15
N PHE A 227 8.59 -18.29 -2.62
CA PHE A 227 8.82 -18.14 -1.19
C PHE A 227 7.59 -17.56 -0.49
N ARG A 228 7.34 -18.01 0.74
CA ARG A 228 6.21 -17.60 1.58
C ARG A 228 6.67 -17.29 3.00
N PRO A 229 6.18 -16.21 3.63
CA PRO A 229 6.61 -15.85 4.98
C PRO A 229 6.02 -16.82 6.01
N GLY A 230 6.82 -17.21 6.98
CA GLY A 230 6.45 -18.03 8.11
C GLY A 230 7.13 -17.53 9.39
N LYS A 231 6.65 -18.02 10.54
CA LYS A 231 7.24 -17.72 11.84
C LYS A 231 7.59 -19.04 12.53
N LYS A 232 8.83 -19.19 13.00
CA LYS A 232 9.26 -20.41 13.70
C LYS A 232 8.49 -20.53 15.01
N LYS A 233 7.94 -21.72 15.26
CA LYS A 233 7.05 -22.01 16.40
C LYS A 233 7.77 -22.65 17.59
N SER A 234 8.97 -23.20 17.36
CA SER A 234 9.75 -23.95 18.36
C SER A 234 11.24 -23.98 17.98
N GLY A 235 12.09 -24.33 18.95
CA GLY A 235 13.55 -24.37 18.80
C GLY A 235 14.24 -23.02 19.03
N ASP A 236 15.56 -22.98 18.81
CA ASP A 236 16.41 -21.80 19.09
C ASP A 236 16.04 -20.55 18.29
N ARG A 237 15.29 -20.71 17.20
CA ARG A 237 14.78 -19.62 16.36
C ARG A 237 13.30 -19.31 16.60
N SER A 238 12.72 -19.79 17.69
CA SER A 238 11.31 -19.56 18.02
C SER A 238 10.99 -18.06 17.99
N GLY A 239 9.90 -17.69 17.31
CA GLY A 239 9.48 -16.31 17.15
C GLY A 239 10.16 -15.54 16.00
N GLN A 240 11.19 -16.09 15.37
CA GLN A 240 11.85 -15.47 14.22
C GLN A 240 11.03 -15.67 12.93
N TRP A 241 10.97 -14.62 12.11
CA TRP A 241 10.36 -14.68 10.78
C TRP A 241 11.34 -15.26 9.76
N PHE A 242 10.81 -16.05 8.83
CA PHE A 242 11.55 -16.66 7.74
C PHE A 242 10.69 -16.73 6.48
N TRP A 243 11.32 -16.97 5.34
CA TRP A 243 10.65 -17.21 4.07
C TRP A 243 10.94 -18.62 3.60
N TYR A 244 9.91 -19.37 3.23
CA TYR A 244 10.03 -20.78 2.85
C TYR A 244 9.56 -21.02 1.41
N ALA A 245 10.32 -21.79 0.66
CA ALA A 245 9.89 -22.40 -0.60
C ALA A 245 10.27 -23.88 -0.64
N LYS A 246 9.44 -24.70 -1.30
CA LYS A 246 9.83 -26.08 -1.65
C LYS A 246 10.96 -26.06 -2.68
N ARG A 247 11.82 -27.08 -2.64
CA ARG A 247 12.90 -27.24 -3.60
C ARG A 247 12.33 -27.54 -4.99
N THR A 248 12.72 -26.69 -5.93
CA THR A 248 12.45 -26.76 -7.37
C THR A 248 13.69 -26.23 -8.09
N GLU A 249 13.78 -26.44 -9.39
CA GLU A 249 14.87 -25.88 -10.21
C GLU A 249 14.95 -24.36 -10.04
N GLY A 250 13.83 -23.64 -10.24
CA GLY A 250 13.80 -22.18 -10.11
C GLY A 250 14.06 -21.65 -8.69
N THR A 251 13.66 -22.36 -7.64
CA THR A 251 14.00 -21.93 -6.26
C THR A 251 15.46 -22.19 -5.93
N THR A 252 16.05 -23.25 -6.51
CA THR A 252 17.47 -23.56 -6.35
C THR A 252 18.32 -22.51 -7.06
N GLU A 253 17.99 -22.15 -8.31
CA GLU A 253 18.65 -21.07 -9.04
C GLU A 253 18.57 -19.73 -8.31
N PHE A 254 17.40 -19.39 -7.78
CA PHE A 254 17.21 -18.18 -7.00
C PHE A 254 18.12 -18.14 -5.76
N VAL A 255 18.18 -19.24 -5.01
CA VAL A 255 19.03 -19.35 -3.80
C VAL A 255 20.51 -19.27 -4.15
N LEU A 256 20.94 -19.94 -5.23
CA LEU A 256 22.33 -19.85 -5.72
C LEU A 256 22.70 -18.42 -6.11
N GLY A 257 21.75 -17.64 -6.65
CA GLY A 257 21.94 -16.23 -6.95
C GLY A 257 22.05 -15.31 -5.71
N LEU A 258 21.66 -15.78 -4.53
CA LEU A 258 21.80 -15.03 -3.26
C LEU A 258 23.12 -15.31 -2.54
N THR A 259 23.71 -16.49 -2.75
CA THR A 259 24.93 -16.95 -2.08
C THR A 259 26.18 -16.86 -2.95
N GLY A 260 26.04 -16.42 -4.21
CA GLY A 260 27.11 -16.25 -5.21
C GLY A 260 27.75 -14.88 -5.25
#